data_AF-A0A218XCQ8-F1
#
_entry.id   AF-A0A218XCQ8-F1
#
_cell.length_a   1.000
_cell.length_b   1.000
_cell.length_c   1.000
_cell.angle_alpha   90.00
_cell.angle_beta   90.00
_cell.angle_gamma   90.00
#
_symmetry.space_group_name_H-M   'P 1'
#
loop_
_entity.id
_entity.type
_entity.pdbx_description
1 polymer ?
#
loop_
_entity_poly.entity_id
_entity_poly.type
_entity_poly.pdbx_seq_one_letter_code
_entity_poly.pdbx_strand_id
1 'polypeptide(L)'
;MASISQQIKLPFIDFNMGGDKLGPDCPEWTDLKVQVKRALEEFGCFEAHFGEVPKDLQKKMIGSLQEVFELSLEIKQRNISRRPFHGYMGQMPQLPLYESMGIDDANVHEKVDEVVSTLWPQGHPTFSKTTHSYSEKLLTLDQIIRRMILESLGLENHLEEHLSSAYYLLRLNKYKKPPTAEAKSGINAHTDKSMLTILYQDQVGGLEVETKDGEWIGIKPSPESFIVMVGDSLYAWTNGRLRSPYHRVMISGSEARYSVGLFSMPKAGYIIKAPDKMVDEEHPLLFEPFDYYELIKSLRQRGGAPSRICRQDLL
;
A
#
# COMPACT_ATOMS: atom_id res chain seq x y z
N MET A 1 -38.19 -14.53 -9.96
CA MET A 1 -37.08 -15.03 -9.14
C MET A 1 -35.99 -13.98 -9.18
N ALA A 2 -35.74 -13.28 -8.06
CA ALA A 2 -34.62 -12.35 -7.99
C ALA A 2 -33.33 -13.17 -8.09
N SER A 3 -32.54 -12.91 -9.13
CA SER A 3 -31.18 -13.44 -9.23
C SER A 3 -30.42 -12.97 -7.98
N ILE A 4 -29.95 -13.93 -7.18
CA ILE A 4 -29.01 -13.64 -6.10
C ILE A 4 -27.71 -13.28 -6.82
N SER A 5 -27.48 -12.00 -7.09
CA SER A 5 -26.20 -11.52 -7.59
C SER A 5 -25.16 -11.89 -6.52
N GLN A 6 -24.31 -12.87 -6.82
CA GLN A 6 -23.24 -13.27 -5.94
C GLN A 6 -22.27 -12.08 -5.86
N GLN A 7 -22.28 -11.39 -4.72
CA GLN A 7 -21.43 -10.21 -4.52
C GLN A 7 -19.97 -10.64 -4.65
N ILE A 8 -19.27 -10.09 -5.65
CA ILE A 8 -17.85 -10.37 -5.89
C ILE A 8 -17.08 -9.94 -4.64
N LYS A 9 -16.21 -10.81 -4.14
CA LYS A 9 -15.34 -10.55 -2.99
C LYS A 9 -13.89 -10.76 -3.40
N LEU A 10 -12.99 -10.03 -2.77
CA LEU A 10 -11.57 -10.28 -2.94
C LEU A 10 -11.20 -11.68 -2.44
N PRO A 11 -10.19 -12.33 -3.04
CA PRO A 11 -9.59 -13.52 -2.48
C PRO A 11 -9.06 -13.24 -1.06
N PHE A 12 -9.26 -14.20 -0.17
CA PHE A 12 -8.68 -14.19 1.18
C PHE A 12 -7.58 -15.23 1.25
N ILE A 13 -6.39 -14.84 1.72
CA ILE A 13 -5.20 -15.69 1.80
C ILE A 13 -4.66 -15.65 3.23
N ASP A 14 -4.53 -16.82 3.86
CA ASP A 14 -4.02 -16.94 5.22
C ASP A 14 -2.54 -17.29 5.25
N PHE A 15 -1.71 -16.35 5.68
CA PHE A 15 -0.26 -16.50 5.81
C PHE A 15 0.17 -17.13 7.15
N ASN A 16 -0.78 -17.52 8.00
CA ASN A 16 -0.47 -18.25 9.25
C ASN A 16 -0.34 -19.76 9.06
N MET A 17 -0.70 -20.28 7.89
CA MET A 17 -0.72 -21.72 7.64
C MET A 17 0.68 -22.38 7.74
N GLY A 18 1.77 -21.59 7.65
CA GLY A 18 3.15 -22.08 7.71
C GLY A 18 3.80 -22.14 9.11
N GLY A 19 3.06 -21.84 10.19
CA GLY A 19 3.62 -21.82 11.56
C GLY A 19 4.73 -20.78 11.73
N ASP A 20 5.79 -21.11 12.49
CA ASP A 20 6.87 -20.18 12.86
C ASP A 20 7.81 -19.78 11.70
N LYS A 21 7.73 -20.43 10.53
CA LYS A 21 8.61 -20.18 9.37
C LYS A 21 7.89 -20.39 8.04
N LEU A 22 7.06 -19.42 7.65
CA LEU A 22 6.56 -19.38 6.28
C LEU A 22 7.72 -19.07 5.31
N GLY A 23 8.03 -20.02 4.42
CA GLY A 23 9.14 -19.91 3.47
C GLY A 23 9.15 -21.06 2.46
N PRO A 24 10.13 -21.13 1.53
CA PRO A 24 10.15 -22.13 0.47
C PRO A 24 10.10 -23.60 0.92
N ASP A 25 10.56 -23.88 2.14
CA ASP A 25 10.58 -25.22 2.74
C ASP A 25 9.24 -25.60 3.42
N CYS A 26 8.29 -24.67 3.53
CA CYS A 26 6.98 -24.91 4.13
C CYS A 26 6.07 -25.67 3.13
N PRO A 27 5.39 -26.75 3.56
CA PRO A 27 4.51 -27.54 2.68
C PRO A 27 3.45 -26.68 1.97
N GLU A 28 2.90 -25.70 2.68
CA GLU A 28 1.84 -24.80 2.22
C GLU A 28 2.36 -23.72 1.26
N TRP A 29 3.68 -23.53 1.14
CA TRP A 29 4.29 -22.46 0.34
C TRP A 29 3.87 -22.51 -1.13
N THR A 30 3.84 -23.72 -1.71
CA THR A 30 3.47 -23.91 -3.12
C THR A 30 2.02 -23.48 -3.37
N ASP A 31 1.10 -23.88 -2.50
CA ASP A 31 -0.32 -23.56 -2.62
C ASP A 31 -0.59 -22.07 -2.36
N LEU A 32 0.06 -21.49 -1.35
CA LEU A 32 -0.04 -20.06 -1.06
C LEU A 32 0.49 -19.22 -2.23
N LYS A 33 1.62 -19.62 -2.81
CA LYS A 33 2.20 -18.97 -4.00
C LYS A 33 1.24 -18.97 -5.18
N VAL A 34 0.54 -20.09 -5.43
CA VAL A 34 -0.49 -20.17 -6.50
C VAL A 34 -1.67 -19.25 -6.20
N GLN A 35 -2.13 -19.18 -4.95
CA GLN A 35 -3.22 -18.29 -4.55
C GLN A 35 -2.83 -16.81 -4.71
N VAL A 36 -1.63 -16.43 -4.26
CA VAL A 36 -1.09 -15.07 -4.40
C VAL A 36 -1.02 -14.68 -5.87
N LYS A 37 -0.42 -15.51 -6.71
CA LYS A 37 -0.32 -15.25 -8.15
C LYS A 37 -1.70 -15.02 -8.77
N ARG A 38 -2.63 -15.96 -8.57
CA ARG A 38 -3.99 -15.87 -9.14
C ARG A 38 -4.72 -14.61 -8.70
N ALA A 39 -4.62 -14.25 -7.42
CA ALA A 39 -5.28 -13.06 -6.90
C ALA A 39 -4.71 -11.77 -7.51
N LEU A 40 -3.39 -11.69 -7.68
CA LEU A 40 -2.74 -10.51 -8.24
C LEU A 40 -2.86 -10.41 -9.77
N GLU A 41 -2.99 -11.53 -10.48
CA GLU A 41 -3.32 -11.55 -11.92
C GLU A 41 -4.78 -11.15 -12.17
N GLU A 42 -5.73 -11.65 -11.38
CA GLU A 42 -7.16 -11.42 -11.61
C GLU A 42 -7.65 -10.09 -11.03
N PHE A 43 -7.30 -9.79 -9.77
CA PHE A 43 -7.79 -8.63 -9.02
C PHE A 43 -6.73 -7.55 -8.82
N GLY A 44 -5.44 -7.90 -8.90
CA GLY A 44 -4.35 -7.00 -8.53
C GLY A 44 -4.20 -6.80 -7.01
N CYS A 45 -5.03 -7.48 -6.23
CA CYS A 45 -5.06 -7.39 -4.78
C CYS A 45 -5.72 -8.59 -4.12
N PHE A 46 -5.54 -8.72 -2.81
CA PHE A 46 -6.23 -9.70 -1.97
C PHE A 46 -6.29 -9.24 -0.52
N GLU A 47 -7.18 -9.88 0.23
CA GLU A 47 -7.20 -9.80 1.68
C GLU A 47 -6.23 -10.83 2.27
N ALA A 48 -5.37 -10.41 3.18
CA ALA A 48 -4.31 -11.22 3.79
C ALA A 48 -4.49 -11.29 5.31
N HIS A 49 -4.51 -12.49 5.87
CA HIS A 49 -4.38 -12.69 7.30
C HIS A 49 -2.92 -13.01 7.63
N PHE A 50 -2.33 -12.26 8.57
CA PHE A 50 -0.93 -12.42 8.97
C PHE A 50 -0.79 -12.22 10.48
N GLY A 51 -0.78 -13.32 11.22
CA GLY A 51 -0.87 -13.35 12.68
C GLY A 51 0.41 -12.93 13.39
N GLU A 52 1.52 -12.78 12.66
CA GLU A 52 2.72 -12.13 13.21
C GLU A 52 2.45 -10.67 13.58
N VAL A 53 1.40 -10.03 13.06
CA VAL A 53 0.93 -8.71 13.49
C VAL A 53 -0.27 -8.90 14.44
N PRO A 54 -0.05 -9.05 15.76
CA PRO A 54 -1.13 -9.34 16.70
C PRO A 54 -2.13 -8.18 16.79
N LYS A 55 -3.40 -8.50 17.06
CA LYS A 55 -4.50 -7.53 17.22
C LYS A 55 -4.16 -6.36 18.13
N ASP A 56 -3.47 -6.61 19.23
CA ASP A 56 -3.07 -5.55 20.18
C ASP A 56 -2.13 -4.53 19.54
N LEU A 57 -1.23 -4.97 18.66
CA LEU A 57 -0.34 -4.08 17.92
C LEU A 57 -1.12 -3.27 16.88
N GLN A 58 -2.08 -3.90 16.17
CA GLN A 58 -2.96 -3.21 15.23
C GLN A 58 -3.80 -2.13 15.93
N LYS A 59 -4.37 -2.46 17.11
CA LYS A 59 -5.13 -1.51 17.93
C LYS A 59 -4.26 -0.36 18.44
N LYS A 60 -3.05 -0.66 18.93
CA LYS A 60 -2.07 0.37 19.34
C LYS A 60 -1.71 1.28 18.17
N MET A 61 -1.54 0.72 16.97
CA MET A 61 -1.25 1.51 15.77
C MET A 61 -2.39 2.49 15.46
N ILE A 62 -3.66 2.05 15.54
CA ILE A 62 -4.81 2.98 15.39
C ILE A 62 -4.82 4.06 16.48
N GLY A 63 -4.48 3.72 17.72
CA GLY A 63 -4.28 4.70 18.79
C GLY A 63 -3.21 5.74 18.44
N SER A 64 -2.05 5.31 17.95
CA SER A 64 -0.99 6.18 17.46
C SER A 64 -1.46 7.11 16.33
N LEU A 65 -2.31 6.62 15.41
CA LEU A 65 -2.92 7.47 14.37
C LEU A 65 -3.82 8.55 14.99
N GLN A 66 -4.63 8.21 15.98
CA GLN A 66 -5.50 9.17 16.65
C GLN A 66 -4.68 10.26 17.35
N GLU A 67 -3.64 9.86 18.09
CA GLU A 67 -2.72 10.77 18.77
C GLU A 67 -2.04 11.74 17.80
N VAL A 68 -1.47 11.25 16.69
CA VAL A 68 -0.75 12.12 15.74
C VAL A 68 -1.68 13.09 15.03
N PHE A 69 -2.93 12.68 14.74
CA PHE A 69 -3.88 13.54 14.03
C PHE A 69 -4.63 14.52 14.94
N GLU A 70 -4.55 14.36 16.25
CA GLU A 70 -5.05 15.31 17.25
C GLU A 70 -4.08 16.46 17.51
N LEU A 71 -2.81 16.32 17.11
CA LEU A 71 -1.86 17.42 17.13
C LEU A 71 -2.36 18.63 16.32
N SER A 72 -1.93 19.82 16.73
CA SER A 72 -2.25 21.05 16.02
C SER A 72 -1.77 20.99 14.57
N LEU A 73 -2.47 21.69 13.67
CA LEU A 73 -2.08 21.77 12.26
C LEU A 73 -0.63 22.23 12.09
N GLU A 74 -0.20 23.22 12.88
CA GLU A 74 1.17 23.73 12.86
C GLU A 74 2.19 22.63 13.15
N ILE A 75 1.96 21.79 14.17
CA ILE A 75 2.85 20.68 14.50
C ILE A 75 2.86 19.64 13.38
N LYS A 76 1.67 19.25 12.87
CA LYS A 76 1.58 18.28 11.77
C LYS A 76 2.32 18.75 10.52
N GLN A 77 2.26 20.05 10.21
CA GLN A 77 2.97 20.67 9.08
C GLN A 77 4.50 20.70 9.23
N ARG A 78 5.04 20.41 10.42
CA ARG A 78 6.50 20.24 10.61
C ARG A 78 7.02 18.93 10.02
N ASN A 79 6.16 17.94 9.76
CA ASN A 79 6.53 16.73 9.03
C ASN A 79 6.73 17.07 7.54
N ILE A 80 7.91 17.54 7.19
CA ILE A 80 8.28 17.92 5.83
C ILE A 80 9.18 16.86 5.20
N SER A 81 9.02 16.63 3.89
CA SER A 81 9.94 15.78 3.13
C SER A 81 10.28 16.42 1.79
N ARG A 82 11.52 16.21 1.35
CA ARG A 82 11.98 16.58 0.00
C ARG A 82 11.40 15.63 -1.05
N ARG A 83 11.06 14.40 -0.66
CA ARG A 83 10.42 13.42 -1.53
C ARG A 83 8.94 13.81 -1.74
N PRO A 84 8.45 13.86 -2.98
CA PRO A 84 7.04 14.08 -3.28
C PRO A 84 6.12 13.20 -2.43
N PHE A 85 5.07 13.77 -1.84
CA PHE A 85 3.98 13.03 -1.15
C PHE A 85 4.36 12.26 0.14
N HIS A 86 5.55 12.50 0.70
CA HIS A 86 6.02 11.81 1.92
C HIS A 86 5.77 12.57 3.22
N GLY A 87 5.67 13.89 3.19
CA GLY A 87 5.43 14.69 4.39
C GLY A 87 3.98 14.62 4.85
N TYR A 88 3.59 15.58 5.70
CA TYR A 88 2.18 15.84 5.97
C TYR A 88 1.46 16.32 4.70
N MET A 89 0.31 15.74 4.44
CA MET A 89 -0.60 16.17 3.37
C MET A 89 -1.99 16.36 3.97
N GLY A 90 -2.56 17.54 3.84
CA GLY A 90 -3.88 17.88 4.33
C GLY A 90 -4.24 19.30 3.91
N GLN A 91 -5.43 19.77 4.26
CA GLN A 91 -5.93 21.10 3.85
C GLN A 91 -6.00 21.26 2.32
N MET A 92 -6.25 20.16 1.60
CA MET A 92 -6.40 20.17 0.15
C MET A 92 -7.87 20.42 -0.20
N PRO A 93 -8.22 21.53 -0.89
CA PRO A 93 -9.62 21.81 -1.26
C PRO A 93 -10.29 20.68 -2.05
N GLN A 94 -9.52 19.97 -2.87
CA GLN A 94 -9.96 18.84 -3.68
C GLN A 94 -10.18 17.54 -2.88
N LEU A 95 -9.60 17.43 -1.68
CA LEU A 95 -9.73 16.28 -0.78
C LEU A 95 -9.97 16.77 0.66
N PRO A 96 -11.10 17.46 0.93
CA PRO A 96 -11.29 18.22 2.17
C PRO A 96 -11.42 17.33 3.42
N LEU A 97 -11.73 16.04 3.23
CA LEU A 97 -11.85 15.08 4.32
C LEU A 97 -10.52 14.42 4.69
N TYR A 98 -9.52 14.48 3.81
CA TYR A 98 -8.31 13.68 3.93
C TYR A 98 -7.15 14.46 4.55
N GLU A 99 -6.49 13.82 5.51
CA GLU A 99 -5.14 14.18 5.89
C GLU A 99 -4.29 12.92 6.10
N SER A 100 -2.99 13.06 5.89
CA SER A 100 -2.03 11.97 6.00
C SER A 100 -0.65 12.46 6.41
N MET A 101 0.17 11.53 6.87
CA MET A 101 1.53 11.75 7.28
C MET A 101 2.37 10.55 6.87
N GLY A 102 3.49 10.76 6.16
CA GLY A 102 4.44 9.70 5.86
C GLY A 102 5.62 9.68 6.81
N ILE A 103 6.15 8.47 7.02
CA ILE A 103 7.38 8.17 7.76
C ILE A 103 8.22 7.27 6.87
N ASP A 104 9.34 7.80 6.38
CA ASP A 104 10.30 7.05 5.56
C ASP A 104 11.03 6.02 6.42
N ASP A 105 11.15 4.81 5.90
CA ASP A 105 11.83 3.66 6.50
C ASP A 105 11.45 3.45 7.98
N ALA A 106 10.15 3.49 8.27
CA ALA A 106 9.62 3.32 9.63
C ALA A 106 9.99 1.97 10.28
N ASN A 107 10.48 1.00 9.49
CA ASN A 107 11.09 -0.24 9.98
C ASN A 107 12.50 -0.05 10.57
N VAL A 108 13.02 1.18 10.58
CA VAL A 108 14.28 1.58 11.23
C VAL A 108 13.93 2.50 12.39
N HIS A 109 14.27 2.11 13.61
CA HIS A 109 13.83 2.81 14.83
C HIS A 109 14.21 4.30 14.83
N GLU A 110 15.43 4.62 14.43
CA GLU A 110 15.97 5.98 14.38
C GLU A 110 15.15 6.88 13.45
N LYS A 111 14.60 6.33 12.36
CA LYS A 111 13.77 7.08 11.41
C LYS A 111 12.42 7.47 11.99
N VAL A 112 11.85 6.60 12.84
CA VAL A 112 10.64 6.94 13.59
C VAL A 112 10.94 8.00 14.65
N ASP A 113 12.08 7.90 15.34
CA ASP A 113 12.52 8.87 16.35
C ASP A 113 12.79 10.26 15.77
N GLU A 114 13.28 10.37 14.53
CA GLU A 114 13.42 11.65 13.81
C GLU A 114 12.07 12.37 13.67
N VAL A 115 11.02 11.62 13.28
CA VAL A 115 9.64 12.16 13.17
C VAL A 115 9.07 12.47 14.55
N VAL A 116 9.26 11.59 15.53
CA VAL A 116 8.80 11.81 16.91
C VAL A 116 9.42 13.07 17.49
N SER A 117 10.72 13.28 17.31
CA SER A 117 11.42 14.48 17.80
C SER A 117 10.89 15.77 17.16
N THR A 118 10.39 15.69 15.92
CA THR A 118 9.78 16.80 15.19
C THR A 118 8.37 17.14 15.70
N LEU A 119 7.58 16.12 16.02
CA LEU A 119 6.17 16.26 16.42
C LEU A 119 5.98 16.44 17.93
N TRP A 120 6.79 15.73 18.72
CA TRP A 120 6.80 15.72 20.18
C TRP A 120 8.23 15.95 20.69
N PRO A 121 8.64 17.22 20.91
CA PRO A 121 10.00 17.52 21.38
C PRO A 121 10.37 16.88 22.72
N GLN A 122 9.38 16.51 23.54
CA GLN A 122 9.57 15.79 24.80
C GLN A 122 9.68 14.26 24.65
N GLY A 123 9.63 13.76 23.41
CA GLY A 123 9.61 12.35 23.08
C GLY A 123 8.23 11.72 23.16
N HIS A 124 8.07 10.60 22.47
CA HIS A 124 6.86 9.76 22.51
C HIS A 124 7.20 8.27 22.34
N PRO A 125 7.86 7.63 23.34
CA PRO A 125 8.45 6.29 23.19
C PRO A 125 7.44 5.21 22.78
N THR A 126 6.20 5.31 23.27
CA THR A 126 5.12 4.38 22.90
C THR A 126 4.77 4.45 21.42
N PHE A 127 4.74 5.67 20.85
CA PHE A 127 4.46 5.86 19.42
C PHE A 127 5.63 5.32 18.60
N SER A 128 6.87 5.64 19.00
CA SER A 128 8.06 5.19 18.31
C SER A 128 8.12 3.67 18.23
N LYS A 129 8.06 3.00 19.39
CA LYS A 129 8.09 1.54 19.50
C LYS A 129 6.96 0.86 18.74
N THR A 130 5.73 1.40 18.83
CA THR A 130 4.55 0.84 18.16
C THR A 130 4.70 0.93 16.65
N THR A 131 5.04 2.12 16.14
CA THR A 131 5.18 2.39 14.71
C THR A 131 6.31 1.56 14.10
N HIS A 132 7.46 1.50 14.78
CA HIS A 132 8.59 0.67 14.38
C HIS A 132 8.22 -0.82 14.30
N SER A 133 7.72 -1.38 15.40
CA SER A 133 7.38 -2.81 15.47
C SER A 133 6.29 -3.19 14.47
N TYR A 134 5.32 -2.30 14.23
CA TYR A 134 4.30 -2.51 13.21
C TYR A 134 4.91 -2.52 11.81
N SER A 135 5.75 -1.55 11.48
CA SER A 135 6.40 -1.46 10.17
C SER A 135 7.35 -2.62 9.88
N GLU A 136 8.11 -3.08 10.89
CA GLU A 136 9.02 -4.23 10.78
C GLU A 136 8.27 -5.53 10.42
N LYS A 137 7.09 -5.75 11.02
CA LYS A 137 6.29 -6.94 10.74
C LYS A 137 5.63 -6.88 9.36
N LEU A 138 5.15 -5.71 8.94
CA LEU A 138 4.63 -5.54 7.58
C LEU A 138 5.73 -5.67 6.52
N LEU A 139 6.97 -5.28 6.83
CA LEU A 139 8.13 -5.54 5.97
C LEU A 139 8.34 -7.04 5.75
N THR A 140 8.24 -7.87 6.80
CA THR A 140 8.31 -9.34 6.66
C THR A 140 7.24 -9.85 5.68
N LEU A 141 5.99 -9.38 5.81
CA LEU A 141 4.91 -9.77 4.91
C LEU A 141 5.16 -9.33 3.45
N ASP A 142 5.66 -8.11 3.23
CA ASP A 142 6.04 -7.62 1.89
C ASP A 142 7.09 -8.54 1.24
N GLN A 143 8.14 -8.89 1.99
CA GLN A 143 9.22 -9.74 1.49
C GLN A 143 8.72 -11.15 1.15
N ILE A 144 7.86 -11.73 1.98
CA ILE A 144 7.21 -13.03 1.72
C ILE A 144 6.42 -12.98 0.40
N ILE A 145 5.54 -11.97 0.26
CA ILE A 145 4.66 -11.86 -0.91
C ILE A 145 5.48 -11.60 -2.17
N ARG A 146 6.47 -10.70 -2.12
CA ARG A 146 7.34 -10.43 -3.27
C ARG A 146 8.16 -11.65 -3.67
N ARG A 147 8.64 -12.45 -2.71
CA ARG A 147 9.28 -13.73 -3.00
C ARG A 147 8.32 -14.68 -3.72
N MET A 148 7.09 -14.86 -3.19
CA MET A 148 6.07 -15.69 -3.83
C MET A 148 5.77 -15.23 -5.26
N ILE A 149 5.64 -13.92 -5.48
CA ILE A 149 5.43 -13.34 -6.82
C ILE A 149 6.57 -13.75 -7.76
N LEU A 150 7.82 -13.47 -7.39
CA LEU A 150 8.97 -13.72 -8.27
C LEU A 150 9.12 -15.22 -8.57
N GLU A 151 8.99 -16.08 -7.57
CA GLU A 151 9.00 -17.54 -7.79
C GLU A 151 7.84 -18.01 -8.68
N SER A 152 6.65 -17.44 -8.54
CA SER A 152 5.48 -17.85 -9.31
C SER A 152 5.55 -17.47 -10.80
N LEU A 153 6.44 -16.51 -11.11
CA LEU A 153 6.78 -16.05 -12.46
C LEU A 153 8.10 -16.68 -12.95
N GLY A 154 8.77 -17.50 -12.12
CA GLY A 154 10.08 -18.09 -12.41
C GLY A 154 11.18 -17.04 -12.59
N LEU A 155 11.21 -16.05 -11.71
CA LEU A 155 12.13 -14.90 -11.66
C LEU A 155 12.98 -14.90 -10.37
N GLU A 156 13.24 -16.07 -9.79
CA GLU A 156 13.96 -16.25 -8.52
C GLU A 156 15.35 -15.62 -8.55
N ASN A 157 16.00 -15.64 -9.72
CA ASN A 157 17.32 -15.05 -9.92
C ASN A 157 17.34 -13.52 -9.74
N HIS A 158 16.18 -12.85 -9.78
CA HIS A 158 16.05 -11.41 -9.55
C HIS A 158 15.71 -11.06 -8.10
N LEU A 159 15.56 -12.04 -7.21
CA LEU A 159 14.94 -11.80 -5.90
C LEU A 159 15.71 -10.82 -5.03
N GLU A 160 17.01 -11.04 -4.85
CA GLU A 160 17.84 -10.19 -3.99
C GLU A 160 17.93 -8.75 -4.54
N GLU A 161 18.10 -8.61 -5.86
CA GLU A 161 18.08 -7.32 -6.55
C GLU A 161 16.73 -6.62 -6.34
N HIS A 162 15.63 -7.32 -6.58
CA HIS A 162 14.30 -6.76 -6.45
C HIS A 162 14.04 -6.34 -5.00
N LEU A 163 14.26 -7.19 -4.00
CA LEU A 163 14.03 -6.85 -2.59
C LEU A 163 14.89 -5.64 -2.15
N SER A 164 16.14 -5.57 -2.57
CA SER A 164 17.05 -4.46 -2.25
C SER A 164 16.76 -3.16 -3.02
N SER A 165 15.99 -3.23 -4.11
CA SER A 165 15.62 -2.07 -4.92
C SER A 165 14.64 -1.09 -4.26
N ALA A 166 13.99 -1.49 -3.16
CA ALA A 166 12.95 -0.70 -2.51
C ALA A 166 13.40 -0.12 -1.16
N TYR A 167 12.86 1.04 -0.82
CA TYR A 167 12.75 1.58 0.54
C TYR A 167 11.29 1.57 0.96
N TYR A 168 10.97 1.82 2.23
CA TYR A 168 9.59 1.72 2.71
C TYR A 168 9.05 3.08 3.13
N LEU A 169 7.80 3.36 2.78
CA LEU A 169 7.07 4.53 3.27
C LEU A 169 5.87 4.05 4.06
N LEU A 170 5.81 4.35 5.35
CA LEU A 170 4.62 4.14 6.15
C LEU A 170 3.76 5.39 6.10
N ARG A 171 2.54 5.30 5.55
CA ARG A 171 1.58 6.40 5.55
C ARG A 171 0.47 6.19 6.57
N LEU A 172 0.37 7.13 7.47
CA LEU A 172 -0.72 7.31 8.42
C LEU A 172 -1.81 8.12 7.72
N ASN A 173 -3.06 7.66 7.73
CA ASN A 173 -4.16 8.34 7.04
C ASN A 173 -5.35 8.55 7.97
N LYS A 174 -5.97 9.72 7.88
CA LYS A 174 -7.23 10.06 8.53
C LYS A 174 -8.18 10.66 7.50
N TYR A 175 -9.43 10.23 7.60
CA TYR A 175 -10.54 10.77 6.85
C TYR A 175 -11.59 11.27 7.83
N LYS A 176 -11.87 12.57 7.78
CA LYS A 176 -12.93 13.19 8.57
C LYS A 176 -14.29 12.69 8.09
N LYS A 177 -15.25 12.61 9.01
CA LYS A 177 -16.65 12.36 8.65
C LYS A 177 -17.16 13.42 7.67
N PRO A 178 -18.04 13.05 6.72
CA PRO A 178 -18.65 14.02 5.83
C PRO A 178 -19.56 14.99 6.62
N PRO A 179 -19.75 16.23 6.14
CA PRO A 179 -20.66 17.20 6.78
C PRO A 179 -22.14 16.82 6.61
N THR A 180 -22.44 15.86 5.73
CA THR A 180 -23.78 15.42 5.34
C THR A 180 -23.83 13.89 5.38
N ALA A 181 -25.04 13.32 5.41
CA ALA A 181 -25.21 11.85 5.38
C ALA A 181 -24.79 11.22 4.02
N GLU A 182 -24.71 12.01 2.96
CA GLU A 182 -24.25 11.57 1.64
C GLU A 182 -22.79 11.14 1.66
N ALA A 183 -22.51 10.00 1.01
CA ALA A 183 -21.15 9.51 0.84
C ALA A 183 -20.32 10.50 0.00
N LYS A 184 -19.11 10.81 0.46
CA LYS A 184 -18.17 11.69 -0.23
C LYS A 184 -16.85 11.00 -0.46
N SER A 185 -16.15 11.36 -1.54
CA SER A 185 -14.81 10.86 -1.77
C SER A 185 -13.86 11.34 -0.67
N GLY A 186 -13.26 10.38 0.02
CA GLY A 186 -12.13 10.61 0.93
C GLY A 186 -10.82 10.70 0.14
N ILE A 187 -10.61 9.78 -0.80
CA ILE A 187 -9.56 9.86 -1.82
C ILE A 187 -10.13 9.43 -3.17
N ASN A 188 -9.74 10.15 -4.22
CA ASN A 188 -10.19 9.88 -5.59
C ASN A 188 -9.65 8.52 -6.08
N ALA A 189 -10.28 7.98 -7.12
CA ALA A 189 -9.80 6.77 -7.78
C ALA A 189 -8.37 6.94 -8.31
N HIS A 190 -7.48 6.05 -7.89
CA HIS A 190 -6.08 6.03 -8.30
C HIS A 190 -5.51 4.61 -8.16
N THR A 191 -4.34 4.38 -8.76
CA THR A 191 -3.48 3.25 -8.45
C THR A 191 -2.33 3.70 -7.56
N ASP A 192 -1.79 2.78 -6.78
CA ASP A 192 -0.57 3.06 -6.03
C ASP A 192 0.63 3.10 -6.95
N LYS A 193 1.56 4.02 -6.67
CA LYS A 193 2.77 4.21 -7.49
C LYS A 193 3.93 3.31 -7.02
N SER A 194 3.77 2.66 -5.87
CA SER A 194 4.70 1.73 -5.24
C SER A 194 4.94 0.45 -6.07
N MET A 195 5.79 -0.44 -5.57
CA MET A 195 5.85 -1.85 -6.00
C MET A 195 4.68 -2.63 -5.40
N LEU A 196 4.54 -2.57 -4.08
CA LEU A 196 3.50 -3.25 -3.33
C LEU A 196 2.99 -2.31 -2.23
N THR A 197 1.72 -2.46 -1.87
CA THR A 197 1.09 -1.78 -0.74
C THR A 197 0.47 -2.82 0.18
N ILE A 198 0.68 -2.66 1.49
CA ILE A 198 0.00 -3.42 2.53
C ILE A 198 -0.79 -2.44 3.40
N LEU A 199 -2.12 -2.50 3.32
CA LEU A 199 -3.04 -1.55 3.93
C LEU A 199 -3.83 -2.19 5.05
N TYR A 200 -3.79 -1.58 6.22
CA TYR A 200 -4.72 -1.86 7.32
C TYR A 200 -5.69 -0.70 7.50
N GLN A 201 -6.94 -1.00 7.82
CA GLN A 201 -8.00 -0.02 8.03
C GLN A 201 -8.82 -0.34 9.28
N ASP A 202 -9.40 0.68 9.89
CA ASP A 202 -10.38 0.50 10.95
C ASP A 202 -11.71 -0.07 10.43
N GLN A 203 -12.68 -0.20 11.35
CA GLN A 203 -13.96 -0.82 11.06
C GLN A 203 -14.97 0.14 10.39
N VAL A 204 -14.58 1.37 10.04
CA VAL A 204 -15.46 2.32 9.35
C VAL A 204 -15.65 1.94 7.87
N GLY A 205 -14.64 1.29 7.27
CA GLY A 205 -14.71 0.82 5.88
C GLY A 205 -14.56 1.93 4.85
N GLY A 206 -15.14 1.74 3.67
CA GLY A 206 -15.13 2.75 2.59
C GLY A 206 -14.05 2.57 1.53
N LEU A 207 -13.09 1.65 1.71
CA LEU A 207 -12.19 1.25 0.63
C LEU A 207 -12.98 0.53 -0.45
N GLU A 208 -12.81 0.93 -1.71
CA GLU A 208 -13.37 0.25 -2.86
C GLU A 208 -12.26 -0.01 -3.89
N VAL A 209 -12.31 -1.18 -4.53
CA VAL A 209 -11.35 -1.62 -5.56
C VAL A 209 -12.10 -1.94 -6.85
N GLU A 210 -11.57 -1.49 -7.99
CA GLU A 210 -12.16 -1.73 -9.30
C GLU A 210 -11.72 -3.08 -9.90
N THR A 211 -12.67 -3.86 -10.40
CA THR A 211 -12.42 -5.13 -11.10
C THR A 211 -11.92 -4.90 -12.53
N LYS A 212 -11.57 -5.98 -13.25
CA LYS A 212 -11.24 -5.88 -14.69
C LYS A 212 -12.40 -5.42 -15.55
N ASP A 213 -13.62 -5.67 -15.09
CA ASP A 213 -14.85 -5.35 -15.81
C ASP A 213 -15.40 -3.96 -15.46
N GLY A 214 -14.65 -3.17 -14.66
CA GLY A 214 -15.04 -1.80 -14.26
C GLY A 214 -16.03 -1.74 -13.10
N GLU A 215 -16.28 -2.86 -12.42
CA GLU A 215 -17.15 -2.89 -11.24
C GLU A 215 -16.37 -2.53 -9.97
N TRP A 216 -17.01 -1.85 -9.02
CA TRP A 216 -16.40 -1.48 -7.75
C TRP A 216 -16.78 -2.46 -6.64
N ILE A 217 -15.77 -3.12 -6.05
CA ILE A 217 -15.92 -3.98 -4.89
C ILE A 217 -15.66 -3.16 -3.63
N GLY A 218 -16.69 -2.98 -2.80
CA GLY A 218 -16.53 -2.45 -1.45
C GLY A 218 -15.88 -3.45 -0.52
N ILE A 219 -14.74 -3.08 0.07
CA ILE A 219 -13.98 -3.94 0.97
C ILE A 219 -14.53 -3.79 2.38
N LYS A 220 -15.14 -4.88 2.88
CA LYS A 220 -15.57 -4.94 4.26
C LYS A 220 -14.32 -5.07 5.15
N PRO A 221 -14.11 -4.17 6.13
CA PRO A 221 -13.00 -4.31 7.06
C PRO A 221 -13.08 -5.62 7.84
N SER A 222 -11.92 -6.20 8.10
CA SER A 222 -11.76 -7.25 9.09
C SER A 222 -10.67 -6.81 10.07
N PRO A 223 -10.88 -7.01 11.39
CA PRO A 223 -9.93 -6.60 12.42
C PRO A 223 -8.66 -7.47 12.47
N GLU A 224 -8.52 -8.43 11.56
CA GLU A 224 -7.39 -9.37 11.51
C GLU A 224 -6.68 -9.37 10.16
N SER A 225 -7.13 -8.56 9.20
CA SER A 225 -6.62 -8.65 7.84
C SER A 225 -6.04 -7.34 7.32
N PHE A 226 -5.22 -7.52 6.29
CA PHE A 226 -4.59 -6.48 5.51
C PHE A 226 -5.05 -6.60 4.08
N ILE A 227 -5.10 -5.49 3.37
CA ILE A 227 -5.30 -5.48 1.92
C ILE A 227 -3.93 -5.32 1.27
N VAL A 228 -3.55 -6.32 0.48
CA VAL A 228 -2.31 -6.30 -0.31
C VAL A 228 -2.65 -5.89 -1.72
N MET A 229 -1.94 -4.91 -2.28
CA MET A 229 -2.19 -4.39 -3.63
C MET A 229 -0.88 -4.23 -4.40
N VAL A 230 -0.89 -4.58 -5.69
CA VAL A 230 0.21 -4.29 -6.62
C VAL A 230 0.17 -2.82 -7.02
N GLY A 231 1.30 -2.14 -6.92
CA GLY A 231 1.46 -0.79 -7.43
C GLY A 231 1.98 -0.76 -8.87
N ASP A 232 1.91 0.41 -9.49
CA ASP A 232 2.28 0.66 -10.88
C ASP A 232 3.75 0.28 -11.18
N SER A 233 4.65 0.41 -10.20
CA SER A 233 6.07 0.08 -10.42
C SER A 233 6.25 -1.43 -10.62
N LEU A 234 5.55 -2.27 -9.85
CA LEU A 234 5.61 -3.73 -10.00
C LEU A 234 4.78 -4.19 -11.21
N TYR A 235 3.69 -3.49 -11.51
CA TYR A 235 2.94 -3.68 -12.76
C TYR A 235 3.84 -3.50 -13.99
N ALA A 236 4.61 -2.40 -14.03
CA ALA A 236 5.54 -2.13 -15.11
C ALA A 236 6.72 -3.14 -15.12
N TRP A 237 7.29 -3.44 -13.95
CA TRP A 237 8.38 -4.40 -13.81
C TRP A 237 7.97 -5.82 -14.26
N THR A 238 6.73 -6.24 -14.01
CA THR A 238 6.22 -7.54 -14.48
C THR A 238 5.68 -7.51 -15.92
N ASN A 239 5.91 -6.41 -16.66
CA ASN A 239 5.36 -6.19 -18.01
C ASN A 239 3.85 -6.48 -18.09
N GLY A 240 3.10 -6.05 -17.08
CA GLY A 240 1.67 -6.21 -17.00
C GLY A 240 1.16 -7.62 -16.73
N ARG A 241 2.01 -8.57 -16.30
CA ARG A 241 1.55 -9.90 -15.86
C ARG A 241 0.68 -9.83 -14.61
N LEU A 242 1.02 -8.94 -13.67
CA LEU A 242 0.15 -8.62 -12.54
C LEU A 242 -0.74 -7.43 -12.90
N ARG A 243 -1.78 -7.17 -12.11
CA ARG A 243 -2.61 -5.95 -12.28
C ARG A 243 -2.33 -4.97 -11.17
N SER A 244 -2.18 -3.68 -11.49
CA SER A 244 -2.33 -2.62 -10.49
C SER A 244 -3.79 -2.12 -10.49
N PRO A 245 -4.58 -2.36 -9.43
CA PRO A 245 -6.00 -2.03 -9.45
C PRO A 245 -6.25 -0.57 -9.10
N TYR A 246 -7.23 0.03 -9.79
CA TYR A 246 -7.78 1.29 -9.30
C TYR A 246 -8.47 1.05 -7.97
N HIS A 247 -8.27 1.95 -7.03
CA HIS A 247 -8.95 1.94 -5.76
C HIS A 247 -9.29 3.37 -5.33
N ARG A 248 -10.30 3.50 -4.47
CA ARG A 248 -10.75 4.78 -3.92
C ARG A 248 -11.23 4.59 -2.48
N VAL A 249 -11.44 5.70 -1.79
CA VAL A 249 -12.08 5.68 -0.48
C VAL A 249 -13.33 6.54 -0.52
N MET A 250 -14.48 5.94 -0.24
CA MET A 250 -15.76 6.59 -0.07
C MET A 250 -16.08 6.68 1.43
N ILE A 251 -16.24 7.89 1.95
CA ILE A 251 -16.55 8.12 3.36
C ILE A 251 -18.04 8.38 3.49
N SER A 252 -18.68 7.59 4.35
CA SER A 252 -20.07 7.74 4.78
C SER A 252 -20.18 7.58 6.30
N GLY A 253 -21.28 8.03 6.89
CA GLY A 253 -21.55 7.84 8.32
C GLY A 253 -21.02 8.95 9.24
N SER A 254 -20.93 8.65 10.54
CA SER A 254 -20.68 9.63 11.59
C SER A 254 -19.26 9.63 12.18
N GLU A 255 -18.46 8.61 11.86
CA GLU A 255 -17.15 8.38 12.47
C GLU A 255 -16.02 8.82 11.53
N ALA A 256 -14.88 9.20 12.12
CA ALA A 256 -13.66 9.39 11.35
C ALA A 256 -13.05 8.02 11.02
N ARG A 257 -12.52 7.86 9.80
CA ARG A 257 -11.85 6.65 9.35
C ARG A 257 -10.33 6.80 9.44
N TYR A 258 -9.66 5.76 9.91
CA TYR A 258 -8.22 5.66 10.00
C TYR A 258 -7.70 4.47 9.19
N SER A 259 -6.58 4.66 8.49
CA SER A 259 -5.87 3.57 7.84
C SER A 259 -4.38 3.81 7.80
N VAL A 260 -3.60 2.74 7.86
CA VAL A 260 -2.14 2.78 7.75
C VAL A 260 -1.73 1.90 6.58
N GLY A 261 -0.91 2.44 5.69
CA GLY A 261 -0.38 1.72 4.54
C GLY A 261 1.14 1.67 4.60
N LEU A 262 1.72 0.48 4.46
CA LEU A 262 3.14 0.31 4.15
C LEU A 262 3.28 0.23 2.63
N PHE A 263 4.10 1.10 2.05
CA PHE A 263 4.36 1.17 0.62
C PHE A 263 5.82 0.82 0.34
N SER A 264 6.05 -0.16 -0.53
CA SER A 264 7.38 -0.56 -0.98
C SER A 264 7.75 0.30 -2.20
N MET A 265 8.60 1.30 -2.02
CA MET A 265 8.87 2.35 -3.00
C MET A 265 10.21 2.11 -3.70
N PRO A 266 10.30 2.20 -5.04
CA PRO A 266 11.60 2.06 -5.72
C PRO A 266 12.58 3.14 -5.27
N LYS A 267 13.83 2.75 -4.98
CA LYS A 267 14.92 3.68 -4.66
C LYS A 267 15.26 4.56 -5.86
N ALA A 268 15.69 5.78 -5.59
CA ALA A 268 16.22 6.66 -6.62
C ALA A 268 17.45 6.01 -7.28
N GLY A 269 17.53 6.05 -8.61
CA GLY A 269 18.55 5.37 -9.40
C GLY A 269 18.19 3.93 -9.77
N TYR A 270 17.17 3.31 -9.15
CA TYR A 270 16.70 2.00 -9.59
C TYR A 270 15.84 2.13 -10.84
N ILE A 271 16.26 1.49 -11.92
CA ILE A 271 15.55 1.52 -13.19
C ILE A 271 14.50 0.42 -13.19
N ILE A 272 13.22 0.81 -13.26
CA ILE A 272 12.11 -0.10 -13.50
C ILE A 272 12.21 -0.57 -14.95
N LYS A 273 12.59 -1.83 -15.13
CA LYS A 273 12.69 -2.50 -16.42
C LYS A 273 12.11 -3.90 -16.30
N ALA A 274 11.30 -4.29 -17.28
CA ALA A 274 10.79 -5.65 -17.36
C ALA A 274 11.94 -6.67 -17.57
N PRO A 275 11.99 -7.77 -16.80
CA PRO A 275 12.85 -8.90 -17.10
C PRO A 275 12.53 -9.46 -18.48
N ASP A 276 13.55 -9.90 -19.22
CA ASP A 276 13.38 -10.38 -20.60
C ASP A 276 12.38 -11.54 -20.69
N LYS A 277 12.30 -12.39 -19.66
CA LYS A 277 11.34 -13.50 -19.57
C LYS A 277 9.86 -13.06 -19.54
N MET A 278 9.57 -11.80 -19.22
CA MET A 278 8.22 -11.23 -19.18
C MET A 278 7.82 -10.57 -20.51
N VAL A 279 8.72 -10.59 -21.51
CA VAL A 279 8.50 -10.00 -22.83
C VAL A 279 8.54 -11.11 -23.87
N ASP A 280 7.43 -11.31 -24.57
CA ASP A 280 7.27 -12.32 -25.61
C ASP A 280 6.30 -11.84 -26.69
N GLU A 281 6.02 -12.67 -27.70
CA GLU A 281 5.11 -12.29 -28.80
C GLU A 281 3.67 -12.04 -28.32
N GLU A 282 3.21 -12.74 -27.28
CA GLU A 282 1.88 -12.56 -26.71
C GLU A 282 1.81 -11.34 -25.77
N HIS A 283 2.96 -10.95 -25.21
CA HIS A 283 3.09 -9.84 -24.28
C HIS A 283 4.29 -8.94 -24.66
N PRO A 284 4.12 -8.08 -25.67
CA PRO A 284 5.16 -7.13 -26.05
C PRO A 284 5.47 -6.15 -24.90
N LEU A 285 6.63 -5.50 -24.98
CA LEU A 285 7.06 -4.54 -23.98
C LEU A 285 6.05 -3.38 -23.84
N LEU A 286 5.49 -3.21 -22.65
CA LEU A 286 4.47 -2.19 -22.35
C LEU A 286 5.08 -0.84 -21.96
N PHE A 287 6.24 -0.86 -21.29
CA PHE A 287 6.88 0.31 -20.70
C PHE A 287 8.35 0.37 -21.11
N GLU A 288 8.80 1.54 -21.55
CA GLU A 288 10.23 1.82 -21.67
C GLU A 288 10.87 1.85 -20.27
N PRO A 289 12.15 1.48 -20.10
CA PRO A 289 12.82 1.55 -18.81
C PRO A 289 12.81 2.97 -18.22
N PHE A 290 12.49 3.11 -16.94
CA PHE A 290 12.40 4.43 -16.29
C PHE A 290 12.88 4.44 -14.84
N ASP A 291 13.32 5.61 -14.37
CA ASP A 291 13.57 5.87 -12.95
C ASP A 291 12.27 6.39 -12.30
N TYR A 292 11.78 5.65 -11.30
CA TYR A 292 10.58 6.00 -10.55
C TYR A 292 10.64 7.39 -9.90
N TYR A 293 11.77 7.71 -9.27
CA TYR A 293 11.93 8.94 -8.52
C TYR A 293 11.91 10.17 -9.44
N GLU A 294 12.61 10.11 -10.57
CA GLU A 294 12.58 11.19 -11.55
C GLU A 294 11.21 11.32 -12.23
N LEU A 295 10.52 10.21 -12.51
CA LEU A 295 9.16 10.23 -13.03
C LEU A 295 8.20 10.95 -12.08
N ILE A 296 8.17 10.57 -10.80
CA ILE A 296 7.25 11.18 -9.82
C ILE A 296 7.57 12.66 -9.56
N LYS A 297 8.86 13.02 -9.56
CA LYS A 297 9.30 14.41 -9.45
C LYS A 297 8.83 15.24 -10.64
N SER A 298 8.96 14.73 -11.86
CA SER A 298 8.45 15.35 -13.09
C SER A 298 6.93 15.52 -13.05
N LEU A 299 6.18 14.48 -12.65
CA LEU A 299 4.72 14.53 -12.54
C LEU A 299 4.26 15.58 -11.52
N ARG A 300 4.90 15.63 -10.35
CA ARG A 300 4.63 16.68 -9.35
C ARG A 300 4.84 18.10 -9.91
N GLN A 301 5.89 18.32 -10.69
CA GLN A 301 6.16 19.62 -11.33
C GLN A 301 5.10 19.99 -12.37
N ARG A 302 4.50 19.00 -13.05
CA ARG A 302 3.41 19.16 -14.03
C ARG A 302 2.02 19.36 -13.41
N GLY A 303 1.92 19.51 -12.08
CA GLY A 303 0.66 19.86 -11.40
C GLY A 303 -0.10 18.69 -10.78
N GLY A 304 0.47 17.48 -10.73
CA GLY A 304 -0.12 16.35 -10.00
C GLY A 304 0.50 15.00 -10.34
N ALA A 305 0.28 14.01 -9.48
CA ALA A 305 0.51 12.62 -9.85
C ALA A 305 -0.70 12.12 -10.68
N PRO A 306 -0.48 11.40 -11.79
CA PRO A 306 -1.55 10.85 -12.60
C PRO A 306 -2.26 9.77 -11.78
N SER A 307 -3.52 9.48 -12.13
CA SER A 307 -4.27 8.42 -11.46
C SER A 307 -3.59 7.06 -11.63
N ARG A 308 -2.85 6.83 -12.73
CA ARG A 308 -2.03 5.64 -13.04
C ARG A 308 -0.80 6.06 -13.86
N ILE A 309 0.33 5.40 -13.66
CA ILE A 309 1.48 5.50 -14.58
C ILE A 309 1.12 4.77 -15.88
N CYS A 310 1.07 5.51 -16.98
CA CYS A 310 0.84 4.99 -18.31
C CYS A 310 2.05 5.19 -19.21
N ARG A 311 2.06 4.51 -20.36
CA ARG A 311 3.16 4.62 -21.34
C ARG A 311 3.41 6.07 -21.77
N GLN A 312 2.37 6.89 -21.83
CA GLN A 312 2.48 8.31 -22.19
C GLN A 312 3.19 9.16 -21.13
N ASP A 313 3.20 8.73 -19.86
CA ASP A 313 3.90 9.46 -18.79
C ASP A 313 5.43 9.35 -18.90
N LEU A 314 5.90 8.35 -19.66
CA LEU A 314 7.31 8.04 -19.90
C LEU A 314 7.90 8.73 -21.15
N LEU A 315 7.08 9.49 -21.89
CA LEU A 315 7.48 10.31 -23.03
C LEU A 315 7.87 11.74 -22.59
#